data_AF-A0A0M4QQS7-F1
#
_entry.id   AF-A0A0M4QQS7-F1
#
_cell.length_a   1.000
_cell.length_b   1.000
_cell.length_c   1.000
_cell.angle_alpha   90.00
_cell.angle_beta   90.00
_cell.angle_gamma   90.00
#
_symmetry.space_group_name_H-M   'P 1'
#
loop_
_entity.id
_entity.type
_entity.pdbx_description
1 polymer ?
#
loop_
_entity_poly.entity_id
_entity_poly.type
_entity_poly.pdbx_seq_one_letter_code
_entity_poly.pdbx_strand_id
1 'polypeptide(L)'
;MPTKSLRILIADTEPAQALTLERSLNAAGYYRIAPLYHQQALVSLYDAQAHEFDLLLISQEMAGGAAVDVEAYRKANAQFRHILIYPDADTLAPKIDALMQGIDPSSHI
;
A
#
# COMPACT_ATOMS: atom_id res chain seq x y z
N MET A 1 -12.77 -13.92 14.68
CA MET A 1 -13.03 -12.62 14.01
C MET A 1 -12.65 -12.78 12.56
N PRO A 2 -13.51 -12.43 11.58
CA PRO A 2 -13.10 -12.46 10.18
C PRO A 2 -12.05 -11.36 9.98
N THR A 3 -10.82 -11.76 9.67
CA THR A 3 -9.77 -10.82 9.27
C THR A 3 -10.04 -10.40 7.83
N LYS A 4 -9.91 -9.11 7.54
CA LYS A 4 -10.08 -8.63 6.16
C LYS A 4 -8.99 -9.26 5.28
N SER A 5 -9.38 -9.80 4.13
CA SER A 5 -8.54 -10.72 3.35
C SER A 5 -7.57 -10.04 2.38
N LEU A 6 -7.62 -8.71 2.26
CA LEU A 6 -6.78 -7.95 1.34
C LEU A 6 -5.29 -8.15 1.63
N ARG A 7 -4.51 -8.41 0.57
CA ARG A 7 -3.04 -8.50 0.61
C ARG A 7 -2.47 -7.11 0.34
N ILE A 8 -1.90 -6.50 1.38
CA ILE A 8 -1.44 -5.12 1.38
C ILE A 8 0.08 -5.11 1.43
N LEU A 9 0.73 -4.39 0.52
CA LEU A 9 2.16 -4.10 0.58
C LEU A 9 2.38 -2.65 0.98
N ILE A 10 3.37 -2.42 1.86
CA ILE A 10 3.82 -1.07 2.22
C ILE A 10 5.26 -0.92 1.75
N ALA A 11 5.47 -0.14 0.71
CA ALA A 11 6.79 0.13 0.16
C ALA A 11 7.30 1.47 0.68
N ASP A 12 8.23 1.42 1.63
CA ASP A 12 8.87 2.60 2.19
C ASP A 12 10.31 2.30 2.57
N THR A 13 11.26 3.15 2.19
CA THR A 13 12.65 3.01 2.62
C THR A 13 12.83 3.31 4.11
N GLU A 14 11.90 4.02 4.74
CA GLU A 14 11.95 4.37 6.17
C GLU A 14 11.08 3.40 7.01
N PRO A 15 11.68 2.50 7.81
CA PRO A 15 10.91 1.49 8.55
C PRO A 15 9.91 2.06 9.55
N ALA A 16 10.20 3.24 10.12
CA ALA A 16 9.31 3.91 11.06
C ALA A 16 7.99 4.32 10.39
N GLN A 17 8.04 4.80 9.14
CA GLN A 17 6.85 5.18 8.38
C GLN A 17 5.99 3.96 8.07
N ALA A 18 6.62 2.88 7.58
CA ALA A 18 5.93 1.62 7.30
C ALA A 18 5.24 1.05 8.55
N LEU A 19 5.92 1.07 9.70
CA LEU A 19 5.36 0.62 10.97
C LEU A 19 4.17 1.47 11.44
N THR A 20 4.19 2.78 11.19
CA THR A 20 3.06 3.66 11.50
C THR A 20 1.82 3.30 10.67
N LEU A 21 1.99 3.06 9.37
CA LEU A 21 0.90 2.62 8.50
C LEU A 21 0.41 1.21 8.85
N GLU A 22 1.31 0.28 9.12
CA GLU A 22 0.97 -1.09 9.53
C GLU A 22 0.12 -1.10 10.80
N ARG A 23 0.49 -0.31 11.82
CA ARG A 23 -0.29 -0.18 13.06
C ARG A 23 -1.70 0.36 12.80
N SER A 24 -1.82 1.36 11.93
CA SER A 24 -3.13 1.93 11.56
C SER A 24 -4.00 0.91 10.81
N LEU A 25 -3.43 0.18 9.86
CA LEU A 25 -4.10 -0.90 9.14
C LEU A 25 -4.54 -2.05 10.05
N ASN A 26 -3.68 -2.45 10.99
CA ASN A 26 -3.99 -3.45 12.01
C ASN A 26 -5.16 -3.00 12.90
N ALA A 27 -5.22 -1.72 13.27
CA ALA A 27 -6.34 -1.15 14.02
C ALA A 27 -7.66 -1.18 13.22
N ALA A 28 -7.58 -1.01 11.90
CA ALA A 28 -8.71 -1.13 10.97
C ALA A 28 -9.07 -2.58 10.58
N GLY A 29 -8.41 -3.58 11.17
CA GLY A 29 -8.72 -5.02 11.02
C GLY A 29 -8.04 -5.74 9.85
N TYR A 30 -7.02 -5.12 9.24
CA TYR A 30 -6.21 -5.71 8.17
C TYR A 30 -4.90 -6.27 8.72
N TYR A 31 -4.59 -7.53 8.42
CA TYR A 31 -3.40 -8.19 9.00
C TYR A 31 -2.50 -8.90 7.97
N ARG A 32 -2.89 -8.93 6.69
CA ARG A 32 -2.07 -9.48 5.61
C ARG A 32 -1.24 -8.37 4.98
N ILE A 33 -0.35 -7.81 5.79
CA ILE A 33 0.48 -6.67 5.46
C ILE A 33 1.93 -7.15 5.33
N ALA A 34 2.62 -6.77 4.26
CA ALA A 34 4.05 -7.02 4.12
C ALA A 34 4.80 -5.73 3.75
N PRO A 35 5.77 -5.29 4.57
CA PRO A 35 6.59 -4.13 4.25
C PRO A 35 7.71 -4.47 3.26
N LEU A 36 8.02 -3.53 2.37
CA LEU A 36 9.09 -3.57 1.39
C LEU A 36 10.00 -2.36 1.60
N TYR A 37 11.21 -2.59 2.12
CA TYR A 37 12.13 -1.50 2.47
C TYR A 37 13.10 -1.10 1.36
N HIS A 38 13.12 -1.85 0.25
CA HIS A 38 14.08 -1.69 -0.82
C HIS A 38 13.40 -1.66 -2.17
N GLN A 39 13.78 -0.72 -3.04
CA GLN A 39 13.18 -0.59 -4.37
C GLN A 39 13.32 -1.88 -5.20
N GLN A 40 14.40 -2.62 -5.02
CA GLN A 40 14.60 -3.92 -5.68
C GLN A 40 13.52 -4.93 -5.31
N ALA A 41 12.91 -4.85 -4.13
CA ALA A 41 11.81 -5.72 -3.76
C ALA A 41 10.56 -5.46 -4.63
N LEU A 42 10.31 -4.21 -5.04
CA LEU A 42 9.25 -3.89 -6.01
C LEU A 42 9.57 -4.44 -7.39
N VAL A 43 10.84 -4.37 -7.81
CA VAL A 43 11.29 -4.91 -9.11
C VAL A 43 11.02 -6.42 -9.19
N SER A 44 11.30 -7.15 -8.12
CA SER A 44 11.04 -8.61 -8.04
C SER A 44 9.56 -8.99 -8.15
N LEU A 45 8.64 -8.03 -7.99
CA LEU A 45 7.19 -8.25 -8.08
C LEU A 45 6.63 -7.95 -9.48
N TYR A 46 7.43 -7.46 -10.44
CA TYR A 46 6.94 -7.17 -11.79
C TYR A 46 6.46 -8.41 -12.53
N ASP A 47 7.07 -9.57 -12.26
CA ASP A 47 6.69 -10.86 -12.87
C ASP A 47 5.50 -11.54 -12.16
N ALA A 48 4.99 -10.94 -11.08
CA ALA A 48 3.81 -11.45 -10.40
C ALA A 48 2.57 -11.37 -11.29
N GLN A 49 1.58 -12.23 -11.04
CA GLN A 49 0.35 -12.21 -11.83
C GLN A 49 -0.41 -10.89 -11.63
N ALA A 50 -1.14 -10.47 -12.66
CA ALA A 50 -2.01 -9.31 -12.56
C ALA A 50 -3.00 -9.48 -11.38
N HIS A 51 -3.13 -8.45 -10.55
CA HIS A 51 -3.97 -8.46 -9.34
C HIS A 51 -3.62 -9.52 -8.29
N GLU A 52 -2.38 -10.01 -8.28
CA GLU A 52 -1.85 -10.84 -7.20
C GLU A 52 -1.73 -10.08 -5.87
N PHE A 53 -1.78 -8.75 -5.88
CA PHE A 53 -1.82 -7.94 -4.68
C PHE A 53 -2.99 -6.96 -4.73
N ASP A 54 -3.62 -6.73 -3.60
CA ASP A 54 -4.83 -5.90 -3.54
C ASP A 54 -4.46 -4.42 -3.43
N LEU A 55 -3.49 -4.08 -2.58
CA LEU A 55 -3.11 -2.69 -2.33
C LEU A 55 -1.59 -2.54 -2.19
N LEU A 56 -1.01 -1.57 -2.90
CA LEU A 56 0.32 -1.03 -2.63
C LEU A 56 0.21 0.38 -2.05
N LEU A 57 0.68 0.56 -0.82
CA LEU A 57 0.99 1.87 -0.26
C LEU A 57 2.49 2.12 -0.51
N ILE A 58 2.85 3.13 -1.30
CA ILE A 58 4.25 3.43 -1.61
C ILE A 58 4.59 4.86 -1.19
N SER A 59 5.71 5.05 -0.51
CA SER A 59 6.17 6.40 -0.17
C SER A 59 6.58 7.16 -1.41
N GLN A 60 6.36 8.47 -1.41
CA GLN A 60 6.69 9.33 -2.54
C GLN A 60 8.18 9.25 -2.89
N GLU A 61 9.06 9.18 -1.89
CA GLU A 61 10.50 8.95 -2.05
C GLU A 61 10.76 7.66 -2.83
N MET A 62 10.13 6.55 -2.43
CA MET A 62 10.35 5.24 -3.03
C MET A 62 9.76 5.12 -4.45
N ALA A 63 8.70 5.86 -4.74
CA ALA A 63 8.06 5.89 -6.05
C ALA A 63 8.91 6.61 -7.13
N GLY A 64 9.90 7.42 -6.74
CA GLY A 64 10.70 8.25 -7.65
C GLY A 64 10.56 9.75 -7.41
N GLY A 65 10.00 10.16 -6.26
CA GLY A 65 9.82 11.56 -5.86
C GLY A 65 8.52 12.19 -6.34
N ALA A 66 8.39 13.50 -6.11
CA ALA A 66 7.17 14.29 -6.36
C ALA A 66 6.72 14.34 -7.83
N ALA A 67 7.60 13.98 -8.77
CA ALA A 67 7.36 14.07 -10.21
C ALA A 67 6.74 12.78 -10.81
N VAL A 68 6.38 11.80 -9.98
CA VAL A 68 5.76 10.56 -10.45
C VAL A 68 4.37 10.82 -11.01
N ASP A 69 4.19 10.46 -12.28
CA ASP A 69 2.86 10.30 -12.88
C ASP A 69 2.21 9.04 -12.30
N VAL A 70 1.20 9.24 -11.46
CA VAL A 70 0.48 8.17 -10.76
C VAL A 70 -0.24 7.24 -11.74
N GLU A 71 -0.78 7.75 -12.85
CA GLU A 71 -1.49 6.92 -13.83
C GLU A 71 -0.51 6.07 -14.63
N ALA A 72 0.63 6.64 -15.04
CA ALA A 72 1.69 5.89 -15.68
C ALA A 72 2.25 4.82 -14.74
N TYR A 73 2.45 5.15 -13.46
CA TYR A 73 2.91 4.20 -12.44
C TYR A 73 1.95 3.03 -12.25
N ARG A 74 0.64 3.30 -12.18
CA ARG A 74 -0.39 2.24 -12.12
C ARG A 74 -0.38 1.34 -13.33
N LYS A 75 -0.25 1.90 -14.54
CA LYS A 75 -0.18 1.11 -15.78
C LYS A 75 1.05 0.21 -15.81
N ALA A 76 2.18 0.68 -15.29
CA ALA A 76 3.40 -0.11 -15.20
C ALA A 76 3.35 -1.22 -14.13
N ASN A 77 2.44 -1.13 -13.16
CA ASN A 77 2.38 -2.01 -11.99
C ASN A 77 1.01 -2.72 -11.87
N ALA A 78 0.63 -3.46 -12.92
CA ALA A 78 -0.67 -4.14 -13.04
C ALA A 78 -0.87 -5.33 -12.06
N GLN A 79 0.19 -5.79 -11.38
CA GLN A 79 0.10 -6.79 -10.31
C GLN A 79 -0.68 -6.28 -9.09
N PHE A 80 -0.84 -4.96 -8.93
CA PHE A 80 -1.63 -4.34 -7.88
C PHE A 80 -3.00 -3.88 -8.39
N ARG A 81 -4.07 -4.17 -7.65
CA ARG A 81 -5.41 -3.60 -7.95
C ARG A 81 -5.47 -2.11 -7.62
N HIS A 82 -4.90 -1.73 -6.48
CA HIS A 82 -4.85 -0.35 -6.02
C HIS A 82 -3.40 0.03 -5.69
N ILE A 83 -2.99 1.23 -6.09
CA ILE A 83 -1.71 1.84 -5.72
C ILE A 83 -2.00 3.20 -5.11
N LEU A 84 -1.31 3.55 -4.04
CA LEU A 84 -1.41 4.87 -3.43
C LEU A 84 -0.03 5.36 -3.09
N ILE A 85 0.30 6.54 -3.60
CA ILE A 85 1.54 7.22 -3.29
C ILE A 85 1.26 8.17 -2.14
N TYR A 86 1.99 8.04 -1.04
CA TYR A 86 1.83 8.91 0.12
C TYR A 86 3.09 9.75 0.36
N PRO A 87 2.93 11.03 0.73
CA PRO A 87 4.08 11.88 1.04
C PRO A 87 4.71 11.51 2.38
N ASP A 88 3.89 11.15 3.37
CA ASP A 88 4.30 10.84 4.72
C ASP A 88 3.23 10.00 5.46
N ALA A 89 3.69 9.10 6.34
CA ALA A 89 2.84 8.19 7.09
C ALA A 89 1.95 8.87 8.14
N ASP A 90 2.41 9.94 8.81
CA ASP A 90 1.59 10.67 9.79
C ASP A 90 0.39 11.38 9.14
N THR A 91 0.51 11.72 7.86
CA THR A 91 -0.60 12.29 7.08
C THR A 91 -1.61 11.24 6.61
N LEU A 92 -1.13 10.03 6.28
CA LEU A 92 -1.97 8.95 5.74
C LEU A 92 -2.60 8.09 6.83
N ALA A 93 -1.86 7.75 7.89
CA ALA A 93 -2.32 6.90 8.99
C ALA A 93 -3.69 7.29 9.57
N PRO A 94 -4.00 8.56 9.88
CA PRO A 94 -5.33 8.94 10.41
C PRO A 94 -6.46 8.81 9.37
N LYS A 95 -6.14 8.59 8.09
CA LYS A 95 -7.11 8.47 6.98
C LYS A 95 -7.31 7.03 6.52
N ILE A 96 -6.62 6.05 7.12
CA ILE A 96 -6.67 4.65 6.68
C ILE A 96 -8.09 4.09 6.67
N ASP A 97 -8.90 4.35 7.71
CA ASP A 97 -10.29 3.88 7.73
C ASP A 97 -11.11 4.42 6.55
N ALA A 98 -11.06 5.73 6.33
CA ALA A 98 -11.78 6.37 5.22
C ALA A 98 -11.26 5.89 3.85
N LEU A 99 -9.95 5.72 3.73
CA LEU A 99 -9.32 5.17 2.53
C LEU A 99 -9.83 3.76 2.24
N MET A 100 -9.88 2.93 3.27
CA MET A 100 -10.25 1.52 3.16
C MET A 100 -11.72 1.30 2.83
N GLN A 101 -12.60 2.24 3.17
CA GLN A 101 -14.00 2.23 2.72
C GLN A 101 -14.13 2.35 1.18
N GLY A 102 -13.19 3.03 0.53
CA GLY A 102 -13.15 3.14 -0.94
C GLY A 102 -12.47 1.96 -1.65
N ILE A 103 -11.78 1.08 -0.91
CA ILE A 103 -10.97 -0.01 -1.46
C ILE A 103 -11.59 -1.38 -1.17
N ASP A 104 -12.01 -1.59 0.08
CA ASP A 104 -12.62 -2.83 0.53
C ASP A 104 -14.12 -2.62 0.80
N PRO A 105 -15.02 -3.22 0.00
CA PRO A 105 -16.45 -3.21 0.27
C PRO A 105 -16.81 -3.77 1.66
N SER A 106 -15.96 -4.65 2.19
CA SER A 106 -16.12 -5.27 3.51
C SER A 106 -15.80 -4.32 4.67
N SER A 107 -15.30 -3.10 4.38
CA SER A 107 -15.02 -2.10 5.41
C SER A 107 -16.25 -1.47 6.04
N HIS A 108 -17.43 -1.64 5.44
CA HIS A 108 -18.69 -1.09 5.95
C HIS A 108 -19.43 -1.99 6.95
N ILE A 109 -18.86 -3.17 7.26
CA ILE A 109 -19.52 -4.24 8.00
C ILE A 109 -19.01 -4.29 9.44
#